data_AF-A0A420DFY6-F1
#
_entry.id   AF-A0A420DFY6-F1
#
_cell.length_a   1.000
_cell.length_b   1.000
_cell.length_c   1.000
_cell.angle_alpha   90.00
_cell.angle_beta   90.00
_cell.angle_gamma   90.00
#
_symmetry.space_group_name_H-M   'P 1'
#
loop_
_entity.id
_entity.type
_entity.pdbx_description
1 polymer ?
#
loop_
_entity_poly.entity_id
_entity_poly.type
_entity_poly.pdbx_seq_one_letter_code
_entity_poly.pdbx_strand_id
1 'polypeptide(L)'
;MKHTNKMFNDEVDIINHIHNLKDIRTFLFELYTNSPELKNVLLPKLNTLNDLLDALLKDNNYCFYTGFNEPKNTLILNDKND
;
A
#
# COMPACT_ATOMS: atom_id res chain seq x y z
N MET A 1 12.21 -1.63 6.90
CA MET A 1 11.31 -2.81 6.92
C MET A 1 11.06 -3.35 8.34
N LYS A 2 10.50 -2.58 9.31
CA LYS A 2 10.37 -3.09 10.71
C LYS A 2 9.07 -2.76 11.47
N HIS A 3 8.03 -2.21 10.85
CA HIS A 3 6.73 -2.07 11.53
C HIS A 3 5.55 -2.60 10.71
N THR A 4 5.47 -2.26 9.43
CA THR A 4 4.43 -2.71 8.51
C THR A 4 4.45 -4.22 8.25
N ASN A 5 5.64 -4.84 8.08
CA ASN A 5 5.76 -6.30 7.90
C ASN A 5 5.29 -7.15 9.10
N LYS A 6 5.09 -6.56 10.29
CA LYS A 6 4.56 -7.31 11.44
C LYS A 6 3.02 -7.41 11.43
N MET A 7 2.35 -6.60 10.62
CA MET A 7 0.89 -6.62 10.51
C MET A 7 0.37 -7.65 9.50
N PHE A 8 1.24 -8.18 8.65
CA PHE A 8 0.88 -9.11 7.59
C PHE A 8 1.57 -10.45 7.80
N ASN A 9 0.85 -11.54 7.57
CA ASN A 9 1.39 -12.88 7.76
C ASN A 9 2.31 -13.30 6.60
N ASP A 10 2.01 -12.82 5.40
CA ASP A 10 2.74 -13.12 4.16
C ASP A 10 2.47 -12.06 3.07
N GLU A 11 3.11 -12.23 1.91
CA GLU A 11 2.94 -11.37 0.74
C GLU A 11 1.52 -11.37 0.16
N VAL A 12 0.78 -12.47 0.28
CA VAL A 12 -0.61 -12.57 -0.21
C VAL A 12 -1.52 -11.69 0.65
N ASP A 13 -1.31 -11.69 1.96
CA ASP A 13 -2.00 -10.84 2.91
C ASP A 13 -1.74 -9.35 2.63
N ILE A 14 -0.49 -8.99 2.30
CA ILE A 14 -0.11 -7.63 1.88
C ILE A 14 -0.86 -7.22 0.61
N ILE A 15 -0.86 -8.07 -0.43
CA ILE A 15 -1.57 -7.82 -1.68
C ILE A 15 -3.05 -7.58 -1.41
N ASN A 16 -3.71 -8.50 -0.69
CA ASN A 16 -5.15 -8.41 -0.41
C ASN A 16 -5.49 -7.11 0.32
N HIS A 17 -4.70 -6.71 1.32
CA HIS A 17 -4.92 -5.45 2.03
C HIS A 17 -4.72 -4.22 1.14
N ILE A 18 -3.67 -4.19 0.32
CA ILE A 18 -3.41 -3.10 -0.62
C ILE A 18 -4.55 -2.96 -1.65
N HIS A 19 -5.08 -4.08 -2.16
CA HIS A 19 -6.22 -4.07 -3.08
C HIS A 19 -7.51 -3.62 -2.38
N ASN A 20 -7.80 -4.10 -1.18
CA ASN A 20 -8.96 -3.66 -0.41
C ASN A 20 -8.94 -2.14 -0.15
N LEU A 21 -7.78 -1.58 0.21
CA LEU A 21 -7.63 -0.13 0.41
C LEU A 21 -7.84 0.66 -0.89
N LYS A 22 -7.39 0.14 -2.03
CA LYS A 22 -7.63 0.74 -3.34
C LYS A 22 -9.11 0.73 -3.72
N ASP A 23 -9.82 -0.34 -3.43
CA ASP A 23 -11.25 -0.45 -3.72
C ASP A 23 -12.06 0.53 -2.86
N ILE A 24 -11.74 0.62 -1.57
CA ILE A 24 -12.34 1.61 -0.66
C ILE A 24 -12.05 3.03 -1.17
N ARG A 25 -10.81 3.34 -1.55
CA ARG A 25 -10.45 4.65 -2.13
C ARG A 25 -11.29 4.95 -3.36
N THR A 26 -11.48 3.98 -4.25
CA THR A 26 -12.25 4.13 -5.49
C THR A 26 -13.71 4.47 -5.18
N PHE A 27 -14.34 3.71 -4.29
CA PHE A 27 -15.70 3.97 -3.84
C PHE A 27 -15.85 5.36 -3.19
N LEU A 28 -14.93 5.74 -2.29
CA LEU A 28 -14.97 7.06 -1.65
C LEU A 28 -14.76 8.20 -2.65
N PHE A 29 -13.96 7.99 -3.70
CA PHE A 29 -13.74 8.98 -4.74
C PHE A 29 -14.98 9.16 -5.63
N GLU A 30 -15.69 8.06 -5.92
CA GLU A 30 -16.98 8.12 -6.60
C GLU A 30 -18.01 8.90 -5.76
N LEU A 31 -18.12 8.62 -4.46
CA LEU A 31 -18.97 9.40 -3.56
C LEU A 31 -18.56 10.87 -3.51
N TYR A 32 -17.27 11.17 -3.43
CA TYR A 32 -16.75 12.54 -3.43
C TYR A 32 -17.12 13.30 -4.71
N THR A 33 -17.13 12.60 -5.84
CA THR A 33 -17.45 13.18 -7.15
C THR A 33 -18.95 13.43 -7.31
N ASN A 34 -19.78 12.49 -6.83
CA ASN A 34 -21.22 12.50 -7.07
C ASN A 34 -22.06 13.14 -5.95
N SER A 35 -21.51 13.33 -4.74
CA SER A 35 -22.22 13.89 -3.59
C SER A 35 -21.54 15.18 -3.08
N PRO A 36 -21.94 16.37 -3.61
CA PRO A 36 -21.38 17.66 -3.21
C PRO A 36 -21.37 17.91 -1.69
N GLU A 37 -22.41 17.46 -1.00
CA GLU A 37 -22.60 17.58 0.44
C GLU A 37 -21.59 16.79 1.27
N LEU A 38 -21.01 15.73 0.69
CA LEU A 38 -20.03 14.88 1.36
C LEU A 38 -18.58 15.30 1.11
N LYS A 39 -18.33 16.27 0.21
CA LYS A 39 -16.97 16.65 -0.21
C LYS A 39 -16.04 16.99 0.96
N ASN A 40 -16.52 17.80 1.90
CA ASN A 40 -15.73 18.23 3.06
C ASN A 40 -15.41 17.08 4.02
N VAL A 41 -16.25 16.03 4.06
CA VAL A 41 -16.05 14.84 4.90
C VAL A 41 -15.16 13.81 4.21
N LEU A 42 -15.28 13.69 2.89
CA LEU A 42 -14.59 12.66 2.10
C LEU A 42 -13.18 13.06 1.69
N LEU A 43 -12.92 14.34 1.41
CA LEU A 43 -11.59 14.81 1.03
C LEU A 43 -10.48 14.44 2.04
N PRO A 44 -10.62 14.68 3.36
CA PRO A 44 -9.58 14.28 4.31
C PRO A 44 -9.40 12.75 4.38
N LYS A 45 -10.49 11.97 4.26
CA LYS A 45 -10.42 10.50 4.26
C LYS A 45 -9.68 9.96 3.02
N LEU A 46 -9.93 10.56 1.85
CA LEU A 46 -9.23 10.22 0.62
C LEU A 46 -7.73 10.54 0.72
N ASN A 47 -7.37 11.68 1.31
CA ASN A 47 -5.96 12.04 1.53
C ASN A 47 -5.27 11.04 2.46
N THR A 48 -5.89 10.70 3.60
CA THR A 48 -5.34 9.67 4.51
C THR A 48 -5.19 8.32 3.83
N LEU A 49 -6.14 7.90 3.00
CA LEU A 49 -6.03 6.65 2.26
C LEU A 49 -4.91 6.68 1.21
N ASN A 50 -4.71 7.80 0.52
CA ASN A 50 -3.59 7.97 -0.41
C ASN A 50 -2.25 7.87 0.34
N ASP A 51 -2.10 8.59 1.45
CA ASP A 51 -0.87 8.56 2.25
C ASP A 51 -0.56 7.15 2.78
N LEU A 52 -1.60 6.42 3.21
CA LEU A 52 -1.48 5.03 3.68
C LEU A 52 -1.06 4.09 2.55
N LEU A 53 -1.72 4.20 1.39
CA LEU A 53 -1.38 3.39 0.21
C LEU A 53 0.06 3.68 -0.23
N ASP A 54 0.46 4.94 -0.34
CA ASP A 54 1.82 5.32 -0.74
C ASP A 54 2.87 4.76 0.23
N ALA A 55 2.62 4.83 1.54
CA ALA A 55 3.48 4.24 2.55
C ALA A 55 3.57 2.72 2.41
N LEU A 56 2.44 2.02 2.25
CA LEU A 56 2.40 0.56 2.11
C LEU A 56 3.06 0.09 0.81
N LEU A 57 2.81 0.76 -0.31
CA LEU A 57 3.42 0.44 -1.59
C LEU A 57 4.94 0.61 -1.53
N LYS A 58 5.41 1.71 -0.93
CA LYS A 58 6.84 2.01 -0.79
C LYS A 58 7.54 1.04 0.17
N ASP A 59 6.95 0.77 1.33
CA ASP A 59 7.55 -0.12 2.33
C ASP A 59 7.67 -1.57 1.87
N ASN A 60 6.71 -2.01 1.05
CA ASN A 60 6.66 -3.38 0.53
C ASN A 60 7.22 -3.51 -0.89
N ASN A 61 7.74 -2.42 -1.48
CA ASN A 61 8.20 -2.37 -2.87
C ASN A 61 7.18 -2.94 -3.87
N TYR A 62 5.89 -2.70 -3.62
CA TYR A 62 4.77 -3.24 -4.41
C TYR A 62 4.20 -2.17 -5.34
N CYS A 63 3.80 -2.58 -6.54
CA CYS A 63 3.13 -1.76 -7.53
C CYS A 63 1.90 -2.50 -8.07
N PHE A 64 0.77 -1.81 -8.21
CA PHE A 64 -0.48 -2.42 -8.69
C PHE A 64 -0.39 -3.05 -10.08
N TYR A 65 0.49 -2.53 -10.95
CA TYR A 65 0.59 -2.97 -12.33
C TYR A 65 1.71 -3.98 -12.56
N THR A 66 2.75 -3.96 -11.74
CA THR A 66 3.96 -4.78 -11.91
C THR A 66 4.20 -5.78 -10.79
N GLY A 67 3.37 -5.78 -9.74
CA GLY A 67 3.52 -6.64 -8.57
C GLY A 67 4.63 -6.17 -7.64
N PHE A 68 5.23 -7.08 -6.86
CA PHE A 68 6.44 -6.79 -6.11
C PHE A 68 7.56 -6.50 -7.09
N ASN A 69 8.08 -5.27 -7.05
CA ASN A 69 9.35 -5.00 -7.68
C ASN A 69 10.39 -5.67 -6.78
N GLU A 70 11.27 -6.50 -7.34
CA GLU A 70 12.37 -7.07 -6.55
C GLU A 70 13.09 -5.93 -5.83
N PRO A 71 13.36 -6.03 -4.51
CA PRO A 71 14.32 -5.14 -3.92
C PRO A 71 15.63 -5.36 -4.68
N LYS A 72 16.18 -4.33 -5.33
CA LYS A 72 17.60 -4.30 -5.70
C LYS A 72 18.42 -4.26 -4.41
N ASN A 73 18.45 -5.37 -3.70
CA ASN A 73 19.45 -5.75 -2.75
C ASN A 73 19.66 -7.24 -2.97
N THR A 74 20.50 -7.50 -3.97
CA THR A 74 21.46 -8.60 -3.97
C THR A 74 21.72 -9.01 -2.53
N LEU A 75 21.38 -10.26 -2.18
CA LEU A 75 21.95 -10.93 -1.03
C LEU A 75 23.44 -10.58 -1.03
N ILE A 76 23.88 -9.77 -0.07
CA ILE A 76 25.29 -9.72 0.27
C ILE A 76 25.60 -11.17 0.62
N LEU A 77 26.27 -11.86 -0.31
CA LEU A 77 26.83 -13.17 -0.09
C LEU A 77 27.56 -13.08 1.24
N ASN A 78 27.18 -13.96 2.17
CA ASN A 78 27.83 -14.08 3.46
C ASN A 78 29.34 -14.08 3.23
N ASP A 79 29.96 -12.99 3.67
CA ASP A 79 31.34 -13.01 4.09
C ASP A 79 31.43 -14.04 5.21
N LYS A 80 32.39 -14.96 5.10
CA LYS A 80 32.74 -16.09 5.98
C LYS A 80 32.06 -17.43 5.70
N ASN A 81 32.85 -18.34 5.11
CA ASN A 81 33.46 -19.44 5.89
C ASN A 81 34.65 -20.01 5.12
N ASP A 82 35.82 -19.92 5.78
CA ASP A 82 37.07 -20.70 5.68
C ASP A 82 37.72 -21.00 4.32
#